data_AF-A0A1F5A2C2-F1
#
_entry.id   AF-A0A1F5A2C2-F1
#
_cell.length_a   1.000
_cell.length_b   1.000
_cell.length_c   1.000
_cell.angle_alpha   90.00
_cell.angle_beta   90.00
_cell.angle_gamma   90.00
#
_symmetry.space_group_name_H-M   'P 1'
#
loop_
_entity.id
_entity.type
_entity.pdbx_description
1 polymer ?
#
loop_
_entity_poly.entity_id
_entity_poly.type
_entity_poly.pdbx_seq_one_letter_code
_entity_poly.pdbx_strand_id
1 'polypeptide(L)'
;MRKYIILFLQHLSEYSTYRMRLLVTILQGFVTPLFLLIVLSWARPISSVSVSDLLPYYLLVGLIYPLTRSRIDEFIDESATSGEVNNFLVKPLSFYKFMLTSDLSWKTLNLITLFPFILAAYLLLTPSGSVPQNLSSFSLSLLVTGISFLISFNFSFLIGLFSFWLDEFWAIHNIKHVVVNFLGGVVLPYSFFPLWATSLLKYSPFPYMLTWPVRVLRGQFSSSEIPISLFWLALIGLAVVFFQKLAIRRYSHTAG
;
A
#
# COMPACT_ATOMS: atom_id res chain seq x y z
N MET A 1 15.08 13.61 16.41
CA MET A 1 14.10 13.82 15.31
C MET A 1 14.75 14.44 14.07
N ARG A 2 15.59 15.48 14.21
CA ARG A 2 16.31 16.15 13.08
C ARG A 2 16.95 15.20 12.06
N LYS A 3 17.60 14.12 12.50
CA LYS A 3 18.21 13.12 11.61
C LYS A 3 17.23 12.46 10.62
N TYR A 4 16.01 12.13 11.06
CA TYR A 4 15.00 11.50 10.20
C TYR A 4 14.32 12.52 9.27
N ILE A 5 14.23 13.79 9.68
CA ILE A 5 13.74 14.86 8.81
C ILE A 5 14.73 15.09 7.66
N ILE A 6 16.03 15.15 7.95
CA ILE A 6 17.06 15.29 6.92
C ILE A 6 17.00 14.09 5.95
N LEU A 7 16.88 12.88 6.50
CA LEU A 7 16.74 11.66 5.71
C LEU A 7 15.49 11.67 4.81
N PHE A 8 14.36 12.11 5.35
CA PHE A 8 13.12 12.26 4.61
C PHE A 8 13.29 13.22 3.43
N LEU A 9 13.88 14.40 3.68
CA LEU A 9 14.13 15.41 2.65
C LEU A 9 15.13 14.93 1.61
N GLN A 10 16.16 14.17 2.01
CA GLN A 10 17.12 13.55 1.11
C GLN A 10 16.42 12.59 0.14
N HIS A 11 15.63 11.63 0.65
CA HIS A 11 14.89 10.71 -0.20
C HIS A 11 13.86 11.43 -1.08
N LEU A 12 13.22 12.48 -0.57
CA LEU A 12 12.29 13.29 -1.35
C LEU A 12 12.99 13.99 -2.52
N SER A 13 14.18 14.55 -2.28
CA SER A 13 15.02 15.13 -3.33
C SER A 13 15.49 14.09 -4.34
N GLU A 14 15.91 12.91 -3.87
CA GLU A 14 16.35 11.81 -4.72
C GLU A 14 15.22 11.33 -5.65
N TYR A 15 14.08 10.98 -5.07
CA TYR A 15 12.92 10.51 -5.84
C TYR A 15 12.35 11.56 -6.78
N SER A 16 12.38 12.86 -6.43
CA SER A 16 11.93 13.93 -7.31
C SER A 16 12.90 14.21 -8.47
N THR A 17 14.18 13.87 -8.30
CA THR A 17 15.18 13.96 -9.38
C THR A 17 14.86 12.96 -10.49
N TYR A 18 14.39 11.76 -10.15
CA TYR A 18 13.96 10.73 -11.11
C TYR A 18 12.55 11.00 -11.66
N ARG A 19 12.39 12.10 -12.39
CA ARG A 19 11.10 12.55 -12.95
C ARG A 19 10.40 11.49 -13.81
N MET A 20 11.15 10.67 -14.54
CA MET A 20 10.60 9.58 -15.34
C MET A 20 9.84 8.57 -14.46
N ARG A 21 10.35 8.28 -13.25
CA ARG A 21 9.68 7.38 -12.31
C ARG A 21 8.34 7.98 -11.84
N LEU A 22 8.28 9.29 -11.61
CA LEU A 22 7.03 9.98 -11.27
C LEU A 22 6.01 9.90 -12.40
N LEU A 23 6.43 10.10 -13.66
CA LEU A 23 5.55 9.96 -14.82
C LEU A 23 5.00 8.54 -14.94
N VAL A 24 5.85 7.52 -14.77
CA VAL A 24 5.41 6.12 -14.75
C VAL A 24 4.39 5.89 -13.64
N THR A 25 4.58 6.46 -12.45
CA THR A 25 3.62 6.36 -11.36
C THR A 25 2.28 7.02 -11.70
N ILE A 26 2.28 8.20 -12.34
CA ILE A 26 1.06 8.85 -12.85
C ILE A 26 0.34 7.92 -13.82
N LEU A 27 1.05 7.43 -14.84
CA LEU A 27 0.47 6.52 -15.82
C LEU A 27 -0.10 5.27 -15.16
N GLN A 28 0.64 4.62 -14.25
CA GLN A 28 0.14 3.43 -13.54
C GLN A 28 -1.11 3.71 -12.70
N GLY A 29 -1.20 4.90 -12.09
CA GLY A 29 -2.34 5.35 -11.31
C GLY A 29 -3.63 5.50 -12.12
N PHE A 30 -3.55 5.69 -13.43
CA PHE A 30 -4.69 5.76 -14.35
C PHE A 30 -4.89 4.50 -15.18
N VAL A 31 -3.82 4.00 -15.79
CA VAL A 31 -3.84 2.86 -16.73
C VAL A 31 -4.37 1.61 -16.03
N THR A 32 -3.89 1.30 -14.83
CA THR A 32 -4.32 0.09 -14.10
C THR A 32 -5.82 0.10 -13.78
N PRO A 33 -6.38 1.12 -13.11
CA PRO A 33 -7.81 1.14 -12.82
C PRO A 33 -8.69 1.23 -14.07
N LEU A 34 -8.28 1.98 -15.10
CA LEU A 34 -9.03 2.06 -16.36
C LEU A 34 -9.02 0.73 -17.12
N PHE A 35 -7.86 0.05 -17.18
CA PHE A 35 -7.75 -1.26 -17.78
C PHE A 35 -8.66 -2.28 -17.08
N LEU A 36 -8.62 -2.33 -15.73
CA LEU A 36 -9.49 -3.23 -14.96
C LEU A 36 -10.97 -2.91 -15.16
N LEU A 37 -11.34 -1.63 -15.22
CA LEU A 37 -12.70 -1.20 -15.52
C LEU A 37 -13.17 -1.70 -16.89
N ILE A 38 -12.31 -1.57 -17.92
CA ILE A 38 -12.61 -2.10 -19.25
C ILE A 38 -12.77 -3.61 -19.17
N VAL A 39 -11.78 -4.36 -18.69
CA VAL A 39 -11.84 -5.83 -18.61
C VAL A 39 -13.10 -6.32 -17.87
N LEU A 40 -13.45 -5.70 -16.75
CA LEU A 40 -14.63 -6.08 -15.97
C LEU A 40 -15.96 -5.64 -16.60
N SER A 41 -15.99 -4.57 -17.39
CA SER A 41 -17.18 -4.19 -18.16
C SER A 41 -17.49 -5.18 -19.29
N TRP A 42 -16.45 -5.85 -19.82
CA TRP A 42 -16.58 -6.87 -20.87
C TRP A 42 -16.87 -8.27 -20.30
N ALA A 43 -16.43 -8.56 -19.08
CA ALA A 43 -16.90 -9.70 -18.31
C ALA A 43 -18.39 -9.46 -17.99
N ARG A 44 -19.28 -9.98 -18.85
CA ARG A 44 -20.77 -9.88 -18.74
C ARG A 44 -21.26 -9.90 -17.28
N PRO A 45 -22.35 -9.21 -16.93
CA PRO A 45 -22.79 -9.02 -15.55
C PRO A 45 -23.28 -10.35 -14.93
N ILE A 46 -22.34 -11.16 -14.47
CA ILE A 46 -22.58 -12.27 -13.53
C ILE A 46 -22.89 -11.67 -12.15
N SER A 47 -22.44 -10.43 -11.90
CA SER A 47 -22.86 -9.58 -10.80
C SER A 47 -23.87 -8.54 -11.28
N SER A 48 -24.86 -8.19 -10.45
CA SER A 48 -25.83 -7.12 -10.70
C SER A 48 -25.22 -5.70 -10.67
N VAL A 49 -23.91 -5.57 -10.90
CA VAL A 49 -23.12 -4.35 -10.73
C VAL A 49 -22.92 -3.70 -12.10
N SER A 50 -23.37 -2.46 -12.25
CA SER A 50 -23.24 -1.71 -13.50
C SER A 50 -21.83 -1.10 -13.66
N VAL A 51 -21.42 -0.79 -14.89
CA VAL A 51 -20.13 -0.10 -15.16
C VAL A 51 -20.08 1.26 -14.47
N SER A 52 -21.22 1.94 -14.36
CA SER A 52 -21.37 3.19 -13.62
C SER A 52 -21.06 3.05 -12.12
N ASP A 53 -21.23 1.87 -11.53
CA ASP A 53 -20.89 1.60 -10.13
C ASP A 53 -19.40 1.33 -9.93
N LEU A 54 -18.71 0.84 -10.98
CA LEU A 54 -17.30 0.50 -10.96
C LEU A 54 -16.38 1.71 -11.14
N LEU A 55 -16.78 2.67 -11.97
CA LEU A 55 -15.96 3.84 -12.29
C LEU A 55 -15.53 4.64 -11.04
N PRO A 56 -16.43 5.03 -10.13
CA PRO A 56 -16.04 5.75 -8.92
C PRO A 56 -15.12 4.92 -8.01
N TYR A 57 -15.33 3.59 -7.95
CA TYR A 57 -14.49 2.71 -7.16
C TYR A 57 -13.05 2.68 -7.68
N TYR A 58 -12.87 2.44 -8.97
CA TYR A 58 -11.55 2.31 -9.57
C TYR A 58 -10.76 3.62 -9.62
N LEU A 59 -11.44 4.76 -9.79
CA LEU A 59 -10.78 6.08 -9.65
C LEU A 59 -10.25 6.30 -8.23
N LEU A 60 -11.03 5.93 -7.20
CA LEU A 60 -10.58 6.01 -5.80
C LEU A 60 -9.48 5.00 -5.48
N VAL A 61 -9.51 3.80 -6.06
CA VAL A 61 -8.40 2.83 -5.98
C VAL A 61 -7.14 3.44 -6.58
N GLY A 62 -7.23 4.12 -7.74
CA GLY A 62 -6.10 4.84 -8.34
C GLY A 62 -5.49 5.88 -7.39
N LEU A 63 -6.29 6.51 -6.54
CA LEU A 63 -5.83 7.48 -5.54
C LEU A 63 -5.17 6.81 -4.33
N ILE A 64 -5.83 5.78 -3.78
CA ILE A 64 -5.46 5.17 -2.49
C ILE A 64 -4.35 4.12 -2.63
N TYR A 65 -4.30 3.40 -3.75
CA TYR A 65 -3.32 2.33 -3.96
C TYR A 65 -1.86 2.82 -3.91
N PRO A 66 -1.47 3.93 -4.58
CA PRO A 66 -0.11 4.46 -4.50
C PRO A 66 0.29 4.94 -3.09
N LEU A 67 -0.69 5.36 -2.28
CA LEU A 67 -0.50 5.84 -0.91
C LEU A 67 -0.32 4.70 0.10
N THR A 68 -0.96 3.55 -0.14
CA THR A 68 -0.98 2.42 0.78
C THR A 68 0.04 1.33 0.42
N ARG A 69 0.23 1.04 -0.87
CA ARG A 69 1.10 -0.05 -1.34
C ARG A 69 2.58 0.20 -1.00
N SER A 70 3.16 -0.54 -0.08
CA SER A 70 4.61 -0.49 0.17
C SER A 70 5.40 -1.40 -0.79
N ARG A 71 6.60 -0.98 -1.18
CA ARG A 71 7.57 -1.74 -1.99
C ARG A 71 8.91 -1.95 -1.26
N ILE A 72 8.89 -1.76 0.05
CA ILE A 72 10.11 -1.78 0.86
C ILE A 72 10.77 -3.16 0.89
N ASP A 73 9.99 -4.20 0.56
CA ASP A 73 10.42 -5.58 0.54
C ASP A 73 11.45 -5.84 -0.57
N GLU A 74 11.24 -5.27 -1.77
CA GLU A 74 12.24 -5.29 -2.86
C GLU A 74 13.52 -4.54 -2.46
N PHE A 75 13.38 -3.40 -1.80
CA PHE A 75 14.53 -2.61 -1.37
C PHE A 75 15.35 -3.31 -0.27
N ILE A 76 14.70 -4.04 0.63
CA ILE A 76 15.38 -4.86 1.66
C ILE A 76 16.13 -6.01 0.99
N ASP A 77 15.53 -6.66 0.00
CA ASP A 77 16.18 -7.71 -0.80
C ASP A 77 17.42 -7.18 -1.52
N GLU A 78 17.28 -6.11 -2.30
CA GLU A 78 18.40 -5.45 -2.98
C GLU A 78 19.52 -5.06 -2.00
N SER A 79 19.17 -4.52 -0.83
CA SER A 79 20.14 -4.18 0.22
C SER A 79 20.85 -5.41 0.79
N ALA A 80 20.13 -6.53 0.95
CA ALA A 80 20.67 -7.77 1.49
C ALA A 80 21.65 -8.42 0.50
N THR A 81 21.28 -8.49 -0.78
CA THR A 81 22.11 -9.09 -1.84
C THR A 81 23.35 -8.24 -2.16
N SER A 82 23.24 -6.91 -2.09
CA SER A 82 24.37 -5.99 -2.34
C SER A 82 25.32 -5.84 -1.15
N GLY A 83 24.98 -6.38 0.03
CA GLY A 83 25.78 -6.23 1.25
C GLY A 83 25.69 -4.85 1.90
N GLU A 84 24.85 -3.94 1.37
CA GLU A 84 24.64 -2.60 1.92
C GLU A 84 23.99 -2.62 3.31
N VAL A 85 23.41 -3.76 3.73
CA VAL A 85 22.94 -3.98 5.11
C VAL A 85 24.04 -3.68 6.14
N ASN A 86 25.31 -3.96 5.83
CA ASN A 86 26.44 -3.61 6.70
C ASN A 86 26.52 -2.10 6.99
N ASN A 87 26.28 -1.26 5.98
CA ASN A 87 26.29 0.20 6.14
C ASN A 87 25.17 0.69 7.06
N PHE A 88 24.09 -0.09 7.22
CA PHE A 88 23.00 0.21 8.14
C PHE A 88 23.28 -0.26 9.57
N LEU A 89 23.98 -1.39 9.75
CA LEU A 89 24.33 -1.92 11.08
C LEU A 89 25.34 -1.04 11.83
N VAL A 90 26.24 -0.36 11.11
CA VAL A 90 27.26 0.52 11.71
C VAL A 90 26.68 1.89 12.11
N LYS A 91 25.55 2.30 11.52
CA LYS A 91 24.92 3.59 11.81
C LYS A 91 24.01 3.49 13.04
N PRO A 92 23.94 4.51 13.92
CA PRO A 92 23.00 4.56 15.04
C PRO A 92 21.58 4.93 14.58
N LEU A 93 21.09 4.24 13.55
CA LEU A 93 19.79 4.39 12.93
C LEU A 93 19.06 3.06 13.00
N SER A 94 17.80 3.09 13.41
CA SER A 94 16.96 1.90 13.35
C SER A 94 16.67 1.61 11.88
N PHE A 95 17.03 0.41 11.41
CA PHE A 95 16.75 -0.08 10.07
C PHE A 95 15.26 0.09 9.70
N TYR A 96 14.35 -0.29 10.60
CA TYR A 96 12.92 -0.08 10.44
C TYR A 96 12.55 1.40 10.19
N LYS A 97 13.10 2.32 11.00
CA LYS A 97 12.78 3.76 10.86
C LYS A 97 13.37 4.36 9.58
N PHE A 98 14.54 3.89 9.16
CA PHE A 98 15.13 4.27 7.87
C PHE A 98 14.20 3.89 6.73
N MET A 99 13.79 2.61 6.70
CA MET A 99 12.90 2.06 5.70
C MET A 99 11.53 2.74 5.69
N LEU A 100 10.95 2.98 6.86
CA LEU A 100 9.69 3.70 7.01
C LEU A 100 9.79 5.14 6.48
N THR A 101 10.90 5.82 6.76
CA THR A 101 11.11 7.20 6.31
C THR A 101 11.24 7.25 4.79
N SER A 102 11.97 6.31 4.19
CA SER A 102 12.10 6.20 2.72
C SER A 102 10.74 5.98 2.04
N ASP A 103 9.96 5.00 2.51
CA ASP A 103 8.65 4.71 1.92
C ASP A 103 7.68 5.88 2.13
N LEU A 104 7.72 6.53 3.30
CA LEU A 104 6.91 7.72 3.57
C LEU A 104 7.26 8.88 2.63
N SER A 105 8.56 9.14 2.35
CA SER A 105 8.99 10.14 1.37
C SER A 105 8.40 9.87 -0.01
N TRP A 106 8.40 8.60 -0.43
CA TRP A 106 7.79 8.19 -1.69
C TRP A 106 6.27 8.40 -1.68
N LYS A 107 5.57 8.12 -0.57
CA LYS A 107 4.13 8.37 -0.43
C LYS A 107 3.79 9.84 -0.52
N THR A 108 4.59 10.70 0.12
CA THR A 108 4.39 12.15 0.05
C THR A 108 4.52 12.66 -1.38
N LEU A 109 5.52 12.20 -2.13
CA LEU A 109 5.67 12.56 -3.54
C LEU A 109 4.51 12.06 -4.41
N ASN A 110 4.07 10.83 -4.20
CA ASN A 110 2.90 10.29 -4.89
C ASN A 110 1.64 11.09 -4.57
N LEU A 111 1.44 11.49 -3.32
CA LEU A 111 0.31 12.32 -2.92
C LEU A 111 0.36 13.68 -3.64
N ILE A 112 1.49 14.38 -3.62
CA ILE A 112 1.63 15.69 -4.29
C ILE A 112 1.42 15.56 -5.80
N THR A 113 1.95 14.51 -6.40
CA THR A 113 1.99 14.35 -7.86
C THR A 113 0.67 13.82 -8.42
N LEU A 114 0.06 12.81 -7.79
CA LEU A 114 -1.13 12.13 -8.31
C LEU A 114 -2.45 12.80 -7.90
N PHE A 115 -2.49 13.38 -6.71
CA PHE A 115 -3.71 13.96 -6.15
C PHE A 115 -4.42 14.93 -7.11
N PRO A 116 -3.75 15.92 -7.76
CA PRO A 116 -4.45 16.85 -8.64
C PRO A 116 -5.06 16.16 -9.87
N PHE A 117 -4.36 15.20 -10.48
CA PHE A 117 -4.87 14.51 -11.66
C PHE A 117 -6.06 13.62 -11.32
N ILE A 118 -5.99 12.87 -10.22
CA ILE A 118 -7.04 11.94 -9.86
C ILE A 118 -8.26 12.69 -9.32
N LEU A 119 -8.05 13.79 -8.59
CA LEU A 119 -9.12 14.69 -8.20
C LEU A 119 -9.82 15.28 -9.43
N ALA A 120 -9.07 15.75 -10.43
CA ALA A 120 -9.64 16.25 -11.67
C ALA A 120 -10.42 15.17 -12.43
N ALA A 121 -9.84 13.98 -12.61
CA ALA A 121 -10.53 12.87 -13.27
C ALA A 121 -11.80 12.46 -12.52
N TYR A 122 -11.76 12.43 -11.20
CA TYR A 122 -12.92 12.11 -10.38
C TYR A 122 -14.04 13.16 -10.52
N LEU A 123 -13.72 14.46 -10.43
CA LEU A 123 -14.69 15.54 -10.60
C LEU A 123 -15.30 15.61 -12.01
N LEU A 124 -14.53 15.22 -13.04
CA LEU A 124 -14.98 15.26 -14.43
C LEU A 124 -15.76 14.00 -14.85
N LEU A 125 -15.43 12.83 -14.28
CA LEU A 125 -15.94 11.53 -14.73
C LEU A 125 -17.02 10.94 -13.81
N THR A 126 -17.22 11.48 -12.60
CA THR A 126 -18.30 11.03 -11.71
C THR A 126 -19.46 12.03 -11.71
N PRO A 127 -20.71 11.57 -11.95
CA PRO A 127 -21.89 12.42 -11.79
C PRO A 127 -21.96 13.00 -10.37
N SER A 128 -22.45 14.23 -10.29
CA SER A 128 -22.69 15.00 -9.07
C SER A 128 -23.46 14.18 -8.02
N GLY A 129 -22.75 13.63 -7.04
CA GLY A 129 -23.34 12.81 -5.97
C GLY A 129 -22.43 11.72 -5.38
N SER A 130 -21.29 11.42 -6.01
CA SER A 130 -20.40 10.32 -5.58
C SER A 130 -19.42 10.70 -4.46
N VAL A 131 -19.23 11.99 -4.21
CA VAL A 131 -18.28 12.54 -3.22
C VAL A 131 -18.96 12.54 -1.84
N PRO A 132 -18.24 12.21 -0.76
CA PRO A 132 -18.73 12.56 0.56
C PRO A 132 -18.90 14.07 0.63
N GLN A 133 -20.14 14.55 0.75
CA GLN A 133 -20.43 15.98 0.93
C GLN A 133 -19.97 16.52 2.29
N ASN A 134 -19.37 15.66 3.13
CA ASN A 134 -19.00 15.96 4.50
C ASN A 134 -17.48 15.91 4.70
N LEU A 135 -16.91 17.03 5.15
CA LEU A 135 -15.50 17.19 5.52
C LEU A 135 -15.02 16.14 6.54
N SER A 136 -15.93 15.63 7.37
CA SER A 136 -15.67 14.58 8.36
C SER A 136 -15.30 13.23 7.75
N SER A 137 -15.93 12.82 6.64
CA SER A 137 -15.60 11.55 5.97
C SER A 137 -14.23 11.60 5.30
N PHE A 138 -13.84 12.78 4.79
CA PHE A 138 -12.52 13.00 4.21
C PHE A 138 -11.41 12.90 5.26
N SER A 139 -11.57 13.57 6.41
CA SER A 139 -10.58 13.51 7.49
C SER A 139 -10.45 12.10 8.07
N LEU A 140 -11.57 11.39 8.25
CA LEU A 140 -11.58 10.00 8.69
C LEU A 140 -10.83 9.09 7.70
N SER A 141 -11.07 9.28 6.39
CA SER A 141 -10.36 8.50 5.37
C SER A 141 -8.85 8.73 5.43
N LEU A 142 -8.40 9.97 5.64
CA LEU A 142 -6.97 10.26 5.72
C LEU A 142 -6.30 9.48 6.87
N LEU A 143 -6.96 9.44 8.04
CA LEU A 143 -6.50 8.65 9.19
C LEU A 143 -6.47 7.16 8.88
N VAL A 144 -7.55 6.64 8.31
CA VAL A 144 -7.68 5.23 7.92
C VAL A 144 -6.65 4.84 6.84
N THR A 145 -6.36 5.72 5.90
CA THR A 145 -5.33 5.54 4.88
C THR A 145 -3.95 5.45 5.52
N GLY A 146 -3.66 6.26 6.54
CA GLY A 146 -2.43 6.17 7.32
C GLY A 146 -2.27 4.81 8.03
N ILE A 147 -3.34 4.30 8.65
CA ILE A 147 -3.34 2.95 9.25
C ILE A 147 -3.11 1.88 8.18
N SER A 148 -3.81 1.99 7.05
CA SER A 148 -3.71 1.04 5.93
C SER A 148 -2.30 1.01 5.32
N PHE A 149 -1.66 2.17 5.22
CA PHE A 149 -0.26 2.31 4.84
C PHE A 149 0.65 1.59 5.86
N LEU A 150 0.47 1.83 7.16
CA LEU A 150 1.32 1.19 8.18
C LEU A 150 1.16 -0.33 8.20
N ILE A 151 -0.05 -0.86 8.00
CA ILE A 151 -0.28 -2.31 7.87
C ILE A 151 0.47 -2.83 6.63
N SER A 152 0.31 -2.16 5.49
CA SER A 152 0.94 -2.54 4.22
C SER A 152 2.47 -2.46 4.26
N PHE A 153 3.00 -1.45 4.94
CA PHE A 153 4.43 -1.27 5.20
C PHE A 153 4.96 -2.39 6.09
N ASN A 154 4.33 -2.65 7.24
CA ASN A 154 4.78 -3.72 8.13
C ASN A 154 4.70 -5.09 7.46
N PHE A 155 3.65 -5.35 6.68
CA PHE A 155 3.51 -6.59 5.93
C PHE A 155 4.63 -6.73 4.88
N SER A 156 4.90 -5.67 4.11
CA SER A 156 5.98 -5.70 3.11
C SER A 156 7.34 -5.82 3.79
N PHE A 157 7.61 -5.04 4.83
CA PHE A 157 8.85 -5.13 5.60
C PHE A 157 9.08 -6.54 6.14
N LEU A 158 8.04 -7.18 6.71
CA LEU A 158 8.11 -8.56 7.17
C LEU A 158 8.45 -9.54 6.04
N ILE A 159 7.83 -9.37 4.86
CA ILE A 159 8.17 -10.16 3.68
C ILE A 159 9.63 -9.93 3.27
N GLY A 160 10.07 -8.68 3.19
CA GLY A 160 11.44 -8.30 2.86
C GLY A 160 12.47 -8.92 3.79
N LEU A 161 12.18 -9.05 5.09
CA LEU A 161 13.09 -9.73 6.01
C LEU A 161 13.36 -11.19 5.62
N PHE A 162 12.46 -11.87 4.90
CA PHE A 162 12.73 -13.23 4.47
C PHE A 162 13.85 -13.36 3.43
N SER A 163 14.26 -12.26 2.77
CA SER A 163 15.43 -12.27 1.86
C SER A 163 16.73 -12.67 2.57
N PHE A 164 16.83 -12.48 3.89
CA PHE A 164 17.99 -12.91 4.67
C PHE A 164 18.12 -14.44 4.81
N TRP A 165 17.11 -15.21 4.42
CA TRP A 165 17.11 -16.68 4.49
C TRP A 165 16.88 -17.36 3.14
N LEU A 166 16.44 -16.61 2.13
CA LEU A 166 15.94 -17.16 0.87
C LEU A 166 16.76 -16.58 -0.27
N ASP A 167 17.30 -17.46 -1.11
CA ASP A 167 18.11 -17.05 -2.25
C ASP A 167 17.25 -16.42 -3.37
N GLU A 168 16.02 -16.90 -3.54
CA GLU A 168 15.09 -16.47 -4.60
C GLU A 168 13.91 -15.64 -4.04
N PHE A 169 14.18 -14.38 -3.73
CA PHE A 169 13.18 -13.46 -3.17
C PHE A 169 12.11 -13.02 -4.19
N TRP A 170 12.48 -12.94 -5.47
CA TRP A 170 11.61 -12.46 -6.54
C TRP A 170 10.26 -13.21 -6.60
N ALA A 171 10.26 -14.53 -6.42
CA ALA A 171 9.04 -15.33 -6.44
C ALA A 171 8.08 -14.94 -5.30
N ILE A 172 8.63 -14.71 -4.10
CA ILE A 172 7.87 -14.37 -2.90
C ILE A 172 7.26 -12.98 -3.04
N HIS A 173 8.04 -12.02 -3.55
CA HIS A 173 7.56 -10.69 -3.87
C HIS A 173 6.34 -10.74 -4.79
N ASN A 174 6.41 -11.53 -5.87
CA ASN A 174 5.33 -11.64 -6.85
C ASN A 174 4.09 -12.33 -6.28
N ILE A 175 4.24 -13.41 -5.51
CA ILE A 175 3.13 -14.07 -4.82
C ILE A 175 2.45 -13.09 -3.87
N LYS A 176 3.23 -12.38 -3.04
CA LYS A 176 2.73 -11.31 -2.16
C LYS A 176 1.95 -10.27 -2.96
N HIS A 177 2.53 -9.80 -4.07
CA HIS A 177 1.89 -8.80 -4.91
C HIS A 177 0.53 -9.27 -5.43
N VAL A 178 0.44 -10.48 -5.99
CA VAL A 178 -0.83 -11.04 -6.50
C VAL A 178 -1.85 -11.20 -5.38
N VAL A 179 -1.45 -11.82 -4.26
CA VAL A 179 -2.35 -12.08 -3.13
C VAL A 179 -2.89 -10.78 -2.53
N VAL A 180 -2.03 -9.80 -2.27
CA VAL A 180 -2.45 -8.52 -1.68
C VAL A 180 -3.32 -7.72 -2.66
N ASN A 181 -3.02 -7.71 -3.96
CA ASN A 181 -3.85 -7.00 -4.93
C ASN A 181 -5.21 -7.67 -5.16
N PHE A 182 -5.27 -9.00 -5.15
CA PHE A 182 -6.52 -9.72 -5.33
C PHE A 182 -7.38 -9.65 -4.06
N LEU A 183 -6.85 -10.10 -2.92
CA LEU A 183 -7.57 -10.09 -1.65
C LEU A 183 -7.75 -8.67 -1.11
N GLY A 184 -6.91 -7.72 -1.47
CA GLY A 184 -7.08 -6.30 -1.09
C GLY A 184 -8.11 -5.56 -1.93
N GLY A 185 -8.70 -6.19 -2.95
CA GLY A 185 -9.77 -5.64 -3.78
C GLY A 185 -9.32 -4.74 -4.93
N VAL A 186 -8.04 -4.74 -5.30
CA VAL A 186 -7.53 -3.97 -6.45
C VAL A 186 -8.02 -4.58 -7.73
N VAL A 187 -7.73 -5.87 -7.93
CA VAL A 187 -8.02 -6.56 -9.20
C VAL A 187 -9.53 -6.71 -9.38
N LEU A 188 -10.20 -7.14 -8.32
CA LEU A 188 -11.62 -7.44 -8.32
C LEU A 188 -12.25 -6.84 -7.06
N PRO A 189 -13.28 -5.98 -7.17
CA PRO A 189 -13.93 -5.40 -6.01
C PRO A 189 -14.64 -6.48 -5.19
N TYR A 190 -14.76 -6.27 -3.89
CA TYR A 190 -15.40 -7.22 -2.98
C TYR A 190 -16.87 -7.53 -3.32
N SER A 191 -17.55 -6.67 -4.10
CA SER A 191 -18.91 -6.92 -4.59
C SER A 191 -19.03 -8.11 -5.55
N PHE A 192 -17.91 -8.56 -6.13
CA PHE A 192 -17.86 -9.75 -7.00
C PHE A 192 -17.51 -11.02 -6.24
N PHE A 193 -17.11 -10.91 -4.97
CA PHE A 193 -16.76 -12.06 -4.15
C PHE A 193 -18.03 -12.71 -3.62
N PRO A 194 -18.08 -14.05 -3.52
CA PRO A 194 -19.20 -14.72 -2.88
C PRO A 194 -19.27 -14.35 -1.39
N LEU A 195 -20.48 -14.37 -0.81
CA LEU A 195 -20.73 -13.95 0.57
C LEU A 195 -19.86 -14.67 1.61
N TRP A 196 -19.54 -15.95 1.38
CA TRP A 196 -18.67 -16.70 2.28
C TRP A 196 -17.24 -16.14 2.30
N ALA A 197 -16.72 -15.71 1.15
CA ALA A 197 -15.37 -15.19 1.02
C ALA A 197 -15.26 -13.79 1.64
N THR A 198 -16.21 -12.91 1.37
CA THR A 198 -16.25 -11.57 2.00
C THR A 198 -16.39 -11.65 3.52
N SER A 199 -17.17 -12.62 4.02
CA SER A 199 -17.35 -12.87 5.45
C SER A 199 -16.10 -13.37 6.16
N LEU A 200 -15.20 -14.08 5.46
CA LEU A 200 -13.90 -14.47 5.98
C LEU A 200 -12.89 -13.33 5.86
N LEU A 201 -12.84 -12.68 4.70
CA LEU A 201 -11.85 -11.64 4.41
C LEU A 201 -11.98 -10.42 5.30
N LYS A 202 -13.19 -10.08 5.78
CA LYS A 202 -13.37 -8.97 6.74
C LYS A 202 -12.59 -9.14 8.04
N TYR A 203 -12.17 -10.36 8.39
CA TYR A 203 -11.32 -10.61 9.56
C TYR A 203 -9.83 -10.74 9.21
N SER A 204 -9.47 -10.72 7.93
CA SER A 204 -8.09 -10.77 7.45
C SER A 204 -7.48 -9.35 7.37
N PRO A 205 -6.16 -9.19 7.20
CA PRO A 205 -5.55 -7.87 7.08
C PRO A 205 -5.79 -7.20 5.72
N PHE A 206 -6.10 -7.96 4.66
CA PHE A 206 -6.11 -7.47 3.28
C PHE A 206 -7.12 -6.35 2.98
N PRO A 207 -8.38 -6.38 3.47
CA PRO A 207 -9.30 -5.26 3.28
C PRO A 207 -8.74 -3.96 3.89
N TYR A 208 -8.08 -4.07 5.04
CA TYR A 208 -7.50 -2.95 5.78
C TYR A 208 -6.20 -2.43 5.19
N MET A 209 -5.63 -3.11 4.19
CA MET A 209 -4.47 -2.61 3.44
C MET A 209 -4.89 -1.65 2.32
N LEU A 210 -6.13 -1.74 1.81
CA LEU A 210 -6.55 -0.92 0.66
C LEU A 210 -8.05 -0.61 0.56
N THR A 211 -8.92 -1.63 0.49
CA THR A 211 -10.34 -1.41 0.19
C THR A 211 -11.04 -0.59 1.29
N TRP A 212 -10.58 -0.70 2.53
CA TRP A 212 -11.13 0.02 3.66
C TRP A 212 -11.10 1.56 3.49
N PRO A 213 -9.95 2.22 3.24
CA PRO A 213 -9.92 3.67 2.97
C PRO A 213 -10.76 4.08 1.75
N VAL A 214 -10.81 3.25 0.70
CA VAL A 214 -11.67 3.50 -0.48
C VAL A 214 -13.15 3.53 -0.07
N ARG A 215 -13.60 2.57 0.75
CA ARG A 215 -14.98 2.53 1.28
C ARG A 215 -15.29 3.70 2.20
N VAL A 216 -14.36 4.06 3.08
CA VAL A 216 -14.51 5.20 3.99
C VAL A 216 -14.64 6.52 3.21
N LEU A 217 -13.86 6.72 2.14
CA LEU A 217 -14.05 7.87 1.25
C LEU A 217 -15.44 7.91 0.64
N ARG A 218 -16.04 6.76 0.33
CA ARG A 218 -17.42 6.68 -0.19
C ARG A 218 -18.50 6.83 0.89
N GLY A 219 -18.12 7.17 2.12
CA GLY A 219 -19.05 7.30 3.25
C GLY A 219 -19.47 5.97 3.89
N GLN A 220 -18.87 4.84 3.48
CA GLN A 220 -19.21 3.49 3.96
C GLN A 220 -18.34 3.06 5.14
N PHE A 221 -18.32 3.86 6.20
CA PHE A 221 -17.53 3.60 7.40
C PHE A 221 -18.28 2.73 8.41
N SER A 222 -17.60 1.74 9.00
CA SER A 222 -18.07 1.01 10.17
C SER A 222 -17.05 1.13 11.30
N SER A 223 -17.50 1.50 12.51
CA SER A 223 -16.62 1.57 13.69
C SER A 223 -16.04 0.21 14.10
N SER A 224 -16.71 -0.89 13.73
CA SER A 224 -16.24 -2.26 14.01
C SER A 224 -14.93 -2.61 13.28
N GLU A 225 -14.58 -1.87 12.24
CA GLU A 225 -13.36 -2.08 11.45
C GLU A 225 -12.10 -1.58 12.15
N ILE A 226 -12.22 -0.56 13.02
CA ILE A 226 -11.09 0.03 13.75
C ILE A 226 -10.36 -1.02 14.61
N PRO A 227 -11.01 -1.73 15.55
CA PRO A 227 -10.31 -2.68 16.41
C PRO A 227 -9.64 -3.81 15.62
N ILE A 228 -10.25 -4.26 14.51
CA ILE A 228 -9.67 -5.30 13.65
C ILE A 228 -8.42 -4.77 12.93
N SER A 229 -8.48 -3.55 12.40
CA SER A 229 -7.32 -2.92 11.75
C SER A 229 -6.16 -2.70 12.73
N LEU A 230 -6.45 -2.25 13.96
CA LEU A 230 -5.45 -2.05 15.01
C LEU A 230 -4.88 -3.38 15.51
N PHE A 231 -5.70 -4.43 15.61
CA PHE A 231 -5.24 -5.78 15.91
C PHE A 231 -4.22 -6.26 14.88
N TRP A 232 -4.52 -6.15 13.58
CA TRP A 232 -3.57 -6.56 12.53
C TRP A 232 -2.32 -5.68 12.48
N LEU A 233 -2.47 -4.36 12.68
CA LEU A 233 -1.32 -3.46 12.78
C LEU A 233 -0.38 -3.88 13.93
N ALA A 234 -0.95 -4.17 15.10
CA ALA A 234 -0.18 -4.61 16.26
C ALA A 234 0.43 -6.00 16.04
N LEU A 235 -0.34 -6.97 15.55
CA LEU A 235 0.11 -8.34 15.34
C LEU A 235 1.28 -8.41 14.33
N ILE A 236 1.13 -7.76 13.17
CA ILE A 236 2.18 -7.72 12.15
C ILE A 236 3.37 -6.90 12.65
N GLY A 237 3.12 -5.78 13.36
CA GLY A 237 4.19 -4.99 13.97
C GLY A 237 5.03 -5.78 15.00
N LEU A 238 4.40 -6.61 15.83
CA LEU A 238 5.09 -7.51 16.75
C LEU A 238 5.89 -8.58 16.00
N ALA A 239 5.34 -9.14 14.92
CA ALA A 239 6.06 -10.07 14.06
C ALA A 239 7.30 -9.40 13.45
N VAL A 240 7.20 -8.16 12.96
CA VAL A 240 8.35 -7.39 12.45
C VAL A 240 9.44 -7.26 13.51
N VAL A 241 9.10 -6.85 14.74
CA VAL A 241 10.09 -6.71 15.83
C VAL A 241 10.78 -8.04 16.14
N PHE A 242 10.04 -9.15 16.10
CA PHE A 242 10.58 -10.48 16.34
C PHE A 242 11.51 -10.95 15.20
N PHE A 243 11.02 -10.95 13.96
CA PHE A 243 11.76 -11.43 12.80
C PHE A 243 12.95 -10.53 12.45
N GLN A 244 12.87 -9.23 12.69
CA GLN A 244 14.00 -8.34 12.45
C GLN A 244 15.20 -8.70 13.33
N LYS A 245 14.97 -9.08 14.59
CA LYS A 245 16.05 -9.54 15.48
C LYS A 245 16.68 -10.84 14.96
N LEU A 246 15.87 -11.75 14.44
CA LEU A 246 16.35 -13.00 13.86
C LEU A 246 17.16 -12.75 12.58
N ALA A 247 16.68 -11.86 11.70
CA ALA A 247 17.33 -11.52 10.44
C ALA A 247 18.72 -10.92 10.68
N ILE A 248 18.83 -9.96 11.60
CA ILE A 248 20.10 -9.32 11.96
C ILE A 248 21.09 -10.34 12.51
N ARG A 249 20.65 -11.27 13.37
CA ARG A 249 21.51 -12.36 13.89
C ARG A 249 21.99 -13.27 12.76
N ARG A 250 21.10 -13.69 11.86
CA ARG A 250 21.45 -14.55 10.73
C ARG A 250 22.51 -13.89 9.86
N TYR A 251 22.30 -12.63 9.49
CA TYR A 251 23.22 -11.87 8.67
C TYR A 251 24.61 -11.71 9.31
N SER A 252 24.67 -11.49 10.63
CA SER A 252 25.96 -11.40 11.35
C SER A 252 26.78 -12.69 11.34
N HIS A 253 26.13 -13.86 11.18
CA HIS A 253 26.83 -15.15 11.11
C HIS A 253 27.33 -15.50 9.70
N THR A 254 26.72 -14.94 8.66
CA THR A 254 27.11 -15.20 7.25
C THR A 254 28.10 -14.18 6.71
N ALA A 255 28.21 -13.01 7.35
CA ALA A 255 29.08 -11.90 6.93
C ALA A 255 30.42 -11.83 7.68
N GLY A 256 30.72 -12.78 8.58
CA GLY A 256 32.00 -12.91 9.28
C GLY A 256 32.74 -14.16 8.83
#